data_AF-A0AAD6ZD83-F1
#
_entry.id   AF-A0AAD6ZD83-F1
#
_cell.length_a   1.000
_cell.length_b   1.000
_cell.length_c   1.000
_cell.angle_alpha   90.00
_cell.angle_beta   90.00
_cell.angle_gamma   90.00
#
_symmetry.space_group_name_H-M   'P 1'
#
loop_
_entity.id
_entity.type
_entity.pdbx_description
1 polymer ?
#
loop_
_entity_poly.entity_id
_entity_poly.type
_entity_poly.pdbx_seq_one_letter_code
_entity_poly.pdbx_strand_id
1 'polypeptide(L)'
;MDNNDYWRKKIGVSKDHVADGKKEFGLSAAHKKEIVIRDMGREAMDDTDLQTGIILLAMMDITDDDLMTVGKLSEAELEALSTEARSELVEQTLELKLGEERFNALTPAQQCNKCTHLFGGCCCHKDLNVVRYGYRNPTYLLYSQYLLPNNPGDSAAVQNAVESSSAGAIKLLQLIGSLLRHKDSEHGYQDRCTIFLRERKLELFDLEEPGKFPDVSNNRYGCYTYAAAEVVCFHGIIQELVTKIIDRKAKAGQKNHVEANILKGLNCAATMTELVVLALYGASVSWPYMAAVHGTKDKPINLVSLTPLHRKLPDFCAHIAEDPKILLDPKTPLDKLTINAQPFRDDFLVESIQQLRSKLPNLELVISKMFSGAEEGWLQFTPEFRPGSTFDSLTPEQLAILHIPSTNDCSEGMLGTFRVHMCYHPNSTTHLFTNQTRTEQNNTEAFVKKHCDKAVEKYMMREWQWLAKQQEKAERGRTQLLKAALRKKSATD
;
A
#
# COMPACT_ATOMS: atom_id res chain seq x y z
N MET A 1 -13.87 -11.88 -22.70
CA MET A 1 -14.29 -12.14 -21.30
C MET A 1 -15.48 -11.25 -21.04
N ASP A 2 -16.51 -11.78 -20.37
CA ASP A 2 -17.54 -10.92 -19.76
C ASP A 2 -16.83 -9.94 -18.82
N ASN A 3 -17.15 -8.64 -18.95
CA ASN A 3 -16.56 -7.57 -18.14
C ASN A 3 -16.80 -7.81 -16.63
N ASN A 4 -17.87 -8.53 -16.28
CA ASN A 4 -18.24 -8.83 -14.90
C ASN A 4 -17.51 -10.06 -14.31
N ASP A 5 -16.87 -10.89 -15.13
CA ASP A 5 -16.15 -12.10 -14.66
C ASP A 5 -15.03 -11.76 -13.68
N TYR A 6 -14.35 -10.63 -13.90
CA TYR A 6 -13.35 -10.11 -12.98
C TYR A 6 -13.93 -9.88 -11.58
N TRP A 7 -15.09 -9.23 -11.48
CA TRP A 7 -15.73 -8.88 -10.21
C TRP A 7 -16.27 -10.10 -9.46
N ARG A 8 -16.79 -11.10 -10.18
CA ARG A 8 -17.21 -12.37 -9.58
C ARG A 8 -16.06 -13.07 -8.86
N LYS A 9 -14.90 -13.13 -9.54
CA LYS A 9 -13.69 -13.80 -9.04
C LYS A 9 -12.89 -12.98 -8.03
N LYS A 10 -13.07 -11.65 -7.99
CA LYS A 10 -12.34 -10.77 -7.08
C LYS A 10 -12.85 -10.94 -5.65
N ILE A 11 -12.04 -11.57 -4.80
CA ILE A 11 -12.38 -11.87 -3.39
C ILE A 11 -11.62 -10.99 -2.38
N GLY A 12 -10.61 -10.26 -2.84
CA GLY A 12 -9.83 -9.37 -2.00
C GLY A 12 -9.14 -8.29 -2.82
N VAL A 13 -8.72 -7.23 -2.14
CA VAL A 13 -7.94 -6.14 -2.71
C VAL A 13 -6.82 -5.76 -1.76
N SER A 14 -5.63 -5.56 -2.32
CA SER A 14 -4.50 -4.94 -1.62
C SER A 14 -4.33 -3.51 -2.12
N LYS A 15 -4.33 -2.54 -1.20
CA LYS A 15 -4.20 -1.10 -1.49
C LYS A 15 -3.53 -0.37 -0.36
N ASP A 16 -3.07 0.85 -0.65
CA ASP A 16 -2.57 1.77 0.35
C ASP A 16 -3.63 1.99 1.44
N HIS A 17 -3.18 2.04 2.69
CA HIS A 17 -4.07 2.21 3.84
C HIS A 17 -4.45 3.70 4.04
N VAL A 18 -5.11 4.27 3.04
CA VAL A 18 -5.51 5.68 2.91
C VAL A 18 -7.01 5.80 2.61
N ALA A 19 -7.57 7.00 2.75
CA ALA A 19 -9.02 7.23 2.73
C ALA A 19 -9.67 6.93 1.36
N ASP A 20 -8.98 7.29 0.27
CA ASP A 20 -9.35 6.96 -1.11
C ASP A 20 -9.33 5.45 -1.37
N GLY A 21 -8.32 4.74 -0.87
CA GLY A 21 -8.25 3.27 -0.93
C GLY A 21 -9.47 2.60 -0.27
N LYS A 22 -9.88 3.10 0.90
CA LYS A 22 -11.10 2.63 1.60
C LYS A 22 -12.39 2.98 0.85
N LYS A 23 -12.46 4.17 0.26
CA LYS A 23 -13.62 4.60 -0.54
C LYS A 23 -13.82 3.71 -1.76
N GLU A 24 -12.75 3.42 -2.49
CA GLU A 24 -12.81 2.53 -3.65
C GLU A 24 -13.16 1.09 -3.25
N PHE A 25 -12.65 0.62 -2.12
CA PHE A 25 -13.08 -0.67 -1.57
C PHE A 25 -14.60 -0.72 -1.34
N GLY A 26 -15.19 0.32 -0.74
CA GLY A 26 -16.64 0.41 -0.56
C GLY A 26 -17.41 0.38 -1.89
N LEU A 27 -16.98 1.16 -2.89
CA LEU A 27 -17.61 1.19 -4.21
C LEU A 27 -17.49 -0.16 -4.93
N SER A 28 -16.33 -0.82 -4.84
CA SER A 28 -16.12 -2.13 -5.46
C SER A 28 -16.89 -3.25 -4.77
N ALA A 29 -17.04 -3.21 -3.45
CA ALA A 29 -17.88 -4.15 -2.70
C ALA A 29 -19.34 -4.03 -3.12
N ALA A 30 -19.85 -2.80 -3.23
CA ALA A 30 -21.22 -2.53 -3.69
C ALA A 30 -21.44 -3.04 -5.11
N HIS A 31 -20.52 -2.75 -6.03
CA HIS A 31 -20.61 -3.21 -7.41
C HIS A 31 -20.54 -4.75 -7.53
N LYS A 32 -19.68 -5.41 -6.74
CA LYS A 32 -19.66 -6.88 -6.68
C LYS A 32 -20.99 -7.44 -6.19
N LYS A 33 -21.57 -6.85 -5.15
CA LYS A 33 -22.88 -7.27 -4.62
C LYS A 33 -23.98 -7.14 -5.69
N GLU A 34 -24.01 -6.04 -6.43
CA GLU A 34 -24.94 -5.84 -7.53
C GLU A 34 -24.81 -6.94 -8.60
N ILE A 35 -23.58 -7.29 -9.00
CA ILE A 35 -23.34 -8.37 -9.97
C ILE A 35 -23.85 -9.71 -9.44
N VAL A 36 -23.58 -10.04 -8.17
CA VAL A 36 -24.07 -11.27 -7.53
C VAL A 36 -25.59 -11.33 -7.55
N ILE A 37 -26.26 -10.22 -7.25
CA ILE A 37 -27.72 -10.11 -7.27
C ILE A 37 -28.24 -10.36 -8.69
N ARG A 38 -27.69 -9.66 -9.70
CA ARG A 38 -28.10 -9.84 -11.11
C ARG A 38 -27.90 -11.28 -11.59
N ASP A 39 -26.79 -11.91 -11.23
CA ASP A 39 -26.53 -13.31 -11.58
C ASP A 39 -27.58 -14.24 -10.99
N MET A 40 -27.94 -14.04 -9.71
CA MET A 40 -29.00 -14.83 -9.06
C MET A 40 -30.38 -14.57 -9.68
N GLY A 41 -30.63 -13.35 -10.17
CA GLY A 41 -31.84 -13.02 -10.93
C GLY A 41 -31.91 -13.77 -12.25
N ARG A 42 -30.82 -13.78 -13.02
CA ARG A 42 -30.72 -14.55 -14.26
C ARG A 42 -30.91 -16.05 -14.02
N GLU A 43 -30.23 -16.59 -13.01
CA GLU A 43 -30.41 -17.98 -12.59
C GLU A 43 -31.88 -18.28 -12.24
N ALA A 44 -32.58 -17.34 -11.60
CA ALA A 44 -34.00 -17.49 -11.28
C ALA A 44 -34.92 -17.39 -12.50
N MET A 45 -34.53 -16.64 -13.54
CA MET A 45 -35.27 -16.55 -14.81
C MET A 45 -35.07 -17.79 -15.69
N ASP A 46 -33.87 -18.37 -15.63
CA ASP A 46 -33.50 -19.61 -16.34
C ASP A 46 -33.96 -20.88 -15.61
N ASP A 47 -34.39 -20.75 -14.34
CA ASP A 47 -34.90 -21.84 -13.52
C ASP A 47 -36.18 -22.42 -14.12
N THR A 48 -36.08 -23.60 -14.74
CA THR A 48 -37.20 -24.29 -15.41
C THR A 48 -38.32 -24.68 -14.45
N ASP A 49 -38.08 -24.65 -13.14
CA ASP A 49 -39.11 -24.90 -12.12
C ASP A 49 -39.90 -23.63 -11.76
N LEU A 50 -39.41 -22.43 -12.09
CA LEU A 50 -40.20 -21.21 -12.02
C LEU A 50 -41.22 -21.22 -13.16
N GLN A 51 -42.51 -21.31 -12.82
CA GLN A 51 -43.57 -21.24 -13.82
C GLN A 51 -43.48 -19.88 -14.54
N THR A 52 -43.53 -19.89 -15.88
CA THR A 52 -43.51 -18.68 -16.73
C THR A 52 -44.51 -17.60 -16.26
N GLY A 53 -45.61 -17.99 -15.62
CA GLY A 53 -46.58 -17.08 -15.02
C GLY A 53 -46.03 -16.23 -13.87
N ILE A 54 -45.11 -16.75 -13.05
CA ILE A 54 -44.48 -15.99 -11.95
C ILE A 54 -43.56 -14.90 -12.50
N ILE A 55 -42.78 -15.22 -13.54
CA ILE A 55 -41.91 -14.25 -14.23
C ILE A 55 -42.76 -13.14 -14.87
N LEU A 56 -43.86 -13.50 -15.53
CA LEU A 56 -44.81 -12.55 -16.11
C LEU A 56 -45.44 -11.63 -15.07
N LEU A 57 -45.86 -12.16 -13.92
CA LEU A 57 -46.39 -11.35 -12.82
C LEU A 57 -45.33 -10.38 -12.27
N ALA A 58 -44.11 -10.87 -12.02
CA ALA A 58 -43.01 -10.03 -11.57
C ALA A 58 -42.63 -8.92 -12.57
N MET A 59 -42.74 -9.20 -13.88
CA MET A 59 -42.57 -8.18 -14.93
C MET A 59 -43.69 -7.13 -14.92
N MET A 60 -44.93 -7.54 -14.67
CA MET A 60 -46.07 -6.63 -14.59
C MET A 60 -46.02 -5.74 -13.34
N ASP A 61 -45.36 -6.20 -12.28
CA ASP A 61 -45.13 -5.44 -11.03
C ASP A 61 -43.93 -4.47 -11.13
N ILE A 62 -43.29 -4.34 -12.30
CA ILE A 62 -42.27 -3.32 -12.54
C ILE A 62 -42.95 -1.98 -12.82
N THR A 63 -42.65 -1.00 -11.99
CA THR A 63 -43.15 0.38 -12.09
C THR A 63 -42.19 1.28 -12.85
N ASP A 64 -42.66 2.43 -13.33
CA ASP A 64 -41.77 3.44 -13.94
C ASP A 64 -40.76 3.99 -12.92
N ASP A 65 -41.09 4.02 -11.62
CA ASP A 65 -40.15 4.36 -10.54
C ASP A 65 -39.00 3.34 -10.42
N ASP A 66 -39.29 2.05 -10.59
CA ASP A 66 -38.27 1.00 -10.61
C ASP A 66 -37.33 1.19 -11.82
N LEU A 67 -37.89 1.47 -13.00
CA LEU A 67 -37.13 1.71 -14.22
C LEU A 67 -36.25 2.95 -14.12
N MET A 68 -36.77 4.05 -13.56
CA MET A 68 -35.99 5.27 -13.31
C MET A 68 -34.83 5.00 -12.34
N THR A 69 -35.07 4.22 -11.29
CA THR A 69 -34.05 3.88 -10.28
C THR A 69 -32.92 3.04 -10.88
N VAL A 70 -33.24 1.97 -11.61
CA VAL A 70 -32.25 1.07 -12.23
C VAL A 70 -31.51 1.77 -13.37
N GLY A 71 -32.25 2.49 -14.21
CA GLY A 71 -31.68 3.22 -15.35
C GLY A 71 -30.90 4.47 -14.93
N LYS A 72 -31.09 4.96 -13.69
CA LYS A 72 -30.63 6.27 -13.22
C LYS A 72 -31.10 7.38 -14.16
N LEU A 73 -32.36 7.32 -14.56
CA LEU A 73 -32.99 8.20 -15.53
C LEU A 73 -33.97 9.15 -14.82
N SER A 74 -34.13 10.33 -15.38
CA SER A 74 -35.30 11.18 -15.13
C SER A 74 -36.53 10.66 -15.89
N GLU A 75 -37.71 11.12 -15.49
CA GLU A 75 -38.99 10.77 -16.14
C GLU A 75 -38.96 11.08 -17.65
N ALA A 76 -38.44 12.25 -18.03
CA ALA A 76 -38.29 12.65 -19.43
C ALA A 76 -37.32 11.75 -20.22
N GLU A 77 -36.27 11.24 -19.58
CA GLU A 77 -35.32 10.32 -20.22
C GLU A 77 -35.93 8.92 -20.37
N LEU A 78 -36.76 8.47 -19.42
CA LEU A 78 -37.49 7.21 -19.50
C LEU A 78 -38.52 7.22 -20.64
N GLU A 79 -39.29 8.31 -20.79
CA GLU A 79 -40.25 8.48 -21.88
C GLU A 79 -39.58 8.54 -23.27
N ALA A 80 -38.35 9.05 -23.32
CA ALA A 80 -37.57 9.16 -24.56
C ALA A 80 -36.88 7.85 -24.98
N LEU A 81 -36.93 6.79 -24.17
CA LEU A 81 -36.33 5.50 -24.52
C LEU A 81 -37.05 4.86 -25.72
N SER A 82 -36.28 4.21 -26.59
CA SER A 82 -36.87 3.34 -27.62
C SER A 82 -37.51 2.12 -26.97
N THR A 83 -38.43 1.47 -27.68
CA THR A 83 -39.08 0.23 -27.22
C THR A 83 -38.06 -0.85 -26.86
N GLU A 84 -36.98 -0.97 -27.64
CA GLU A 84 -35.89 -1.92 -27.40
C GLU A 84 -35.13 -1.56 -26.13
N ALA A 85 -34.73 -0.30 -25.96
CA ALA A 85 -34.01 0.16 -24.77
C ALA A 85 -34.85 0.04 -23.49
N ARG A 86 -36.16 0.30 -23.57
CA ARG A 86 -37.09 0.10 -22.45
C ARG A 86 -37.26 -1.38 -22.13
N SER A 87 -37.29 -2.26 -23.13
CA SER A 87 -37.37 -3.71 -22.93
C SER A 87 -36.11 -4.25 -22.24
N GLU A 88 -34.92 -3.82 -22.68
CA GLU A 88 -33.65 -4.17 -22.00
C GLU A 88 -33.63 -3.67 -20.55
N LEU A 89 -34.17 -2.48 -20.29
CA LEU A 89 -34.23 -1.91 -18.94
C LEU A 89 -35.21 -2.68 -18.03
N VAL A 90 -36.36 -3.11 -18.57
CA VAL A 90 -37.31 -3.98 -17.87
C VAL A 90 -36.64 -5.32 -17.51
N GLU A 91 -35.92 -5.93 -18.44
CA GLU A 91 -35.17 -7.18 -18.20
C GLU A 91 -34.14 -7.01 -17.08
N GLN A 92 -33.31 -5.95 -17.12
CA GLN A 92 -32.35 -5.64 -16.06
C GLN A 92 -33.00 -5.38 -14.70
N THR A 93 -34.17 -4.74 -14.70
CA THR A 93 -34.93 -4.46 -13.48
C THR A 93 -35.50 -5.75 -12.89
N LEU A 94 -35.98 -6.65 -13.74
CA LEU A 94 -36.46 -7.97 -13.35
C LEU A 94 -35.33 -8.83 -12.76
N GLU A 95 -34.16 -8.84 -13.40
CA GLU A 95 -32.95 -9.51 -12.88
C GLU A 95 -32.64 -9.04 -11.45
N LEU A 96 -32.67 -7.72 -11.20
CA LEU A 96 -32.39 -7.17 -9.88
C LEU A 96 -33.45 -7.56 -8.84
N LYS A 97 -34.75 -7.43 -9.16
CA LYS A 97 -35.83 -7.77 -8.23
C LYS A 97 -35.80 -9.24 -7.82
N LEU A 98 -35.78 -10.16 -8.80
CA LEU A 98 -35.73 -11.61 -8.53
C LEU A 98 -34.43 -12.00 -7.83
N GLY A 99 -33.32 -11.36 -8.21
CA GLY A 99 -32.02 -11.54 -7.58
C GLY A 99 -32.03 -11.12 -6.11
N GLU A 100 -32.62 -9.98 -5.78
CA GLU A 100 -32.72 -9.47 -4.41
C GLU A 100 -33.58 -10.38 -3.53
N GLU A 101 -34.71 -10.86 -4.04
CA GLU A 101 -35.57 -11.83 -3.34
C GLU A 101 -34.79 -13.10 -3.01
N ARG A 102 -34.12 -13.70 -4.01
CA ARG A 102 -33.31 -14.90 -3.83
C ARG A 102 -32.13 -14.64 -2.89
N PHE A 103 -31.48 -13.48 -2.97
CA PHE A 103 -30.36 -13.11 -2.10
C PHE A 103 -30.81 -12.93 -0.65
N ASN A 104 -31.95 -12.25 -0.42
CA ASN A 104 -32.52 -12.03 0.90
C ASN A 104 -33.03 -13.32 1.56
N ALA A 105 -33.44 -14.31 0.76
CA ALA A 105 -33.80 -15.64 1.23
C ALA A 105 -32.58 -16.46 1.74
N LEU A 106 -31.35 -16.07 1.39
CA LEU A 106 -30.15 -16.72 1.91
C LEU A 106 -29.90 -16.38 3.38
N THR A 107 -29.27 -17.31 4.10
CA THR A 107 -28.76 -17.03 5.45
C THR A 107 -27.67 -15.95 5.42
N PRO A 108 -27.44 -15.21 6.53
CA PRO A 108 -26.37 -14.20 6.59
C PRO A 108 -24.98 -14.74 6.21
N ALA A 109 -24.67 -15.99 6.56
CA ALA A 109 -23.41 -16.63 6.19
C ALA A 109 -23.30 -16.87 4.67
N GLN A 110 -24.38 -17.31 4.01
CA GLN A 110 -24.40 -17.51 2.56
C GLN A 110 -24.30 -16.18 1.79
N GLN A 111 -24.98 -15.13 2.26
CA GLN A 111 -24.85 -13.79 1.70
C GLN A 111 -23.40 -13.29 1.79
N CYS A 112 -22.77 -13.44 2.96
CA CYS A 112 -21.37 -13.08 3.17
C CYS A 112 -20.43 -13.85 2.24
N ASN A 113 -20.67 -15.15 2.06
CA ASN A 113 -19.87 -16.00 1.17
C ASN A 113 -19.99 -15.59 -0.30
N LYS A 114 -21.18 -15.27 -0.79
CA LYS A 114 -21.35 -14.81 -2.18
C LYS A 114 -20.74 -13.43 -2.41
N CYS A 115 -20.83 -12.54 -1.43
CA CYS A 115 -20.31 -11.17 -1.53
C CYS A 115 -18.89 -11.01 -0.96
N THR A 116 -18.14 -12.10 -0.74
CA THR A 116 -16.81 -12.03 -0.15
C THR A 116 -15.91 -11.09 -0.94
N HIS A 117 -15.48 -10.03 -0.28
CA HIS A 117 -14.61 -9.00 -0.81
C HIS A 117 -13.88 -8.35 0.36
N LEU A 118 -12.58 -8.59 0.47
CA LEU A 118 -11.78 -8.20 1.62
C LEU A 118 -10.83 -7.05 1.29
N PHE A 119 -10.62 -6.18 2.26
CA PHE A 119 -9.61 -5.13 2.19
C PHE A 119 -8.37 -5.58 2.98
N GLY A 120 -7.24 -5.68 2.29
CA GLY A 120 -5.95 -5.93 2.91
C GLY A 120 -5.03 -4.74 2.69
N GLY A 121 -4.95 -3.83 3.65
CA GLY A 121 -4.08 -2.66 3.50
C GLY A 121 -2.60 -3.07 3.35
N CYS A 122 -1.83 -2.40 2.50
CA CYS A 122 -0.40 -2.64 2.32
C CYS A 122 0.34 -2.56 3.67
N CYS A 123 1.08 -3.61 4.02
CA CYS A 123 1.85 -3.70 5.26
C CYS A 123 2.89 -2.57 5.40
N CYS A 124 3.61 -2.24 4.32
CA CYS A 124 4.62 -1.17 4.32
C CYS A 124 4.02 0.19 4.71
N HIS A 125 2.82 0.47 4.21
CA HIS A 125 2.07 1.68 4.55
C HIS A 125 1.53 1.67 5.98
N LYS A 126 1.16 0.50 6.53
CA LYS A 126 0.77 0.37 7.94
C LYS A 126 1.93 0.77 8.84
N ASP A 127 3.11 0.17 8.66
CA ASP A 127 4.29 0.52 9.46
C ASP A 127 4.66 2.00 9.30
N LEU A 128 4.67 2.54 8.07
CA LEU A 128 4.91 3.96 7.84
C LEU A 128 3.95 4.86 8.63
N ASN A 129 2.66 4.53 8.63
CA ASN A 129 1.66 5.29 9.37
C ASN A 129 1.81 5.13 10.89
N VAL A 130 2.22 3.95 11.37
CA VAL A 130 2.50 3.70 12.78
C VAL A 130 3.71 4.50 13.25
N VAL A 131 4.80 4.55 12.48
CA VAL A 131 5.96 5.41 12.77
C VAL A 131 5.52 6.86 12.94
N ARG A 132 4.66 7.35 12.03
CA ARG A 132 4.10 8.71 12.12
C ARG A 132 3.23 8.90 13.36
N TYR A 133 2.48 7.88 13.76
CA TYR A 133 1.61 7.92 14.94
C TYR A 133 2.42 7.96 16.24
N GLY A 134 3.39 7.05 16.37
CA GLY A 134 4.35 7.03 17.49
C GLY A 134 5.06 8.37 17.66
N TYR A 135 5.51 8.96 16.55
CA TYR A 135 6.25 10.22 16.56
C TYR A 135 5.37 11.48 16.74
N ARG A 136 4.02 11.36 16.70
CA ARG A 136 3.08 12.50 16.80
C ARG A 136 2.90 13.03 18.24
N ASN A 137 3.52 12.42 19.23
CA ASN A 137 3.24 12.74 20.63
C ASN A 137 3.64 14.18 21.01
N PRO A 138 2.77 14.99 21.66
CA PRO A 138 3.12 16.34 22.11
C PRO A 138 4.29 16.40 23.10
N THR A 139 4.66 15.26 23.70
CA THR A 139 5.90 15.12 24.50
C THR A 139 7.15 15.42 23.66
N TYR A 140 7.16 15.07 22.37
CA TYR A 140 8.24 15.46 21.45
C TYR A 140 8.32 16.98 21.30
N LEU A 141 7.17 17.67 21.22
CA LEU A 141 7.10 19.13 21.13
C LEU A 141 7.53 19.84 22.44
N LEU A 142 7.28 19.22 23.60
CA LEU A 142 7.70 19.74 24.91
C LEU A 142 9.22 19.68 25.13
N TYR A 143 9.90 18.69 24.55
CA TYR A 143 11.36 18.53 24.64
C TYR A 143 12.10 19.08 23.41
N SER A 144 11.44 19.23 22.26
CA SER A 144 12.00 19.81 21.03
C SER A 144 11.96 21.33 21.01
N GLN A 145 12.35 21.99 22.11
CA GLN A 145 12.42 23.48 22.17
C GLN A 145 13.32 24.10 21.08
N TYR A 146 14.11 23.28 20.37
CA TYR A 146 14.89 23.74 19.24
C TYR A 146 14.15 23.55 17.93
N LEU A 147 13.43 24.62 17.58
CA LEU A 147 13.11 24.92 16.20
C LEU A 147 14.44 25.04 15.42
N LEU A 148 14.47 24.55 14.19
CA LEU A 148 15.49 24.86 13.18
C LEU A 148 14.86 25.87 12.20
N PRO A 149 14.67 27.16 12.58
CA PRO A 149 14.09 28.12 11.66
C PRO A 149 15.07 28.35 10.51
N ASN A 150 14.54 28.55 9.31
CA ASN A 150 15.32 29.01 8.17
C ASN A 150 15.79 30.48 8.32
N ASN A 151 15.40 31.21 9.38
CA ASN A 151 15.88 32.57 9.66
C ASN A 151 15.54 33.01 11.10
N PRO A 152 16.47 33.58 11.90
CA PRO A 152 16.21 34.04 13.26
C PRO A 152 15.70 35.50 13.31
N GLY A 153 14.84 35.90 12.38
CA GLY A 153 14.27 37.26 12.34
C GLY A 153 12.83 37.28 12.86
N ASP A 154 12.52 38.22 13.76
CA ASP A 154 11.20 38.50 14.37
C ASP A 154 10.09 38.74 13.34
N SER A 155 9.54 37.67 12.77
CA SER A 155 8.44 37.76 11.82
C SER A 155 7.55 36.53 11.88
N ALA A 156 6.37 36.63 11.27
CA ALA A 156 5.43 35.53 11.06
C ALA A 156 6.06 34.24 10.52
N ALA A 157 7.27 34.26 9.96
CA ALA A 157 8.04 33.06 9.59
C ALA A 157 8.51 32.23 10.80
N VAL A 158 8.87 32.85 11.92
CA VAL A 158 9.21 32.14 13.17
C VAL A 158 7.94 31.54 13.77
N GLN A 159 6.84 32.29 13.79
CA GLN A 159 5.55 31.81 14.26
C GLN A 159 5.02 30.65 13.40
N ASN A 160 5.06 30.78 12.07
CA ASN A 160 4.77 29.69 11.14
C ASN A 160 5.73 28.51 11.32
N ALA A 161 7.02 28.75 11.60
CA ALA A 161 7.96 27.66 11.89
C ALA A 161 7.61 26.96 13.22
N VAL A 162 7.18 27.67 14.26
CA VAL A 162 6.68 27.07 15.51
C VAL A 162 5.43 26.23 15.24
N GLU A 163 4.49 26.78 14.47
CA GLU A 163 3.19 26.17 14.18
C GLU A 163 3.29 25.01 13.16
N SER A 164 4.31 25.00 12.30
CA SER A 164 4.54 23.95 11.29
C SER A 164 5.67 22.97 11.63
N SER A 165 6.53 23.28 12.62
CA SER A 165 7.67 22.44 12.97
C SER A 165 7.24 21.25 13.81
N SER A 166 7.12 20.11 13.15
CA SER A 166 6.99 18.81 13.81
C SER A 166 8.38 18.24 14.13
N ALA A 167 8.86 18.44 15.35
CA ALA A 167 10.02 17.77 15.97
C ALA A 167 11.38 17.83 15.19
N GLY A 168 12.50 17.59 15.88
CA GLY A 168 13.83 17.90 15.37
C GLY A 168 14.45 16.84 14.45
N ALA A 169 14.24 15.55 14.75
CA ALA A 169 14.95 14.45 14.11
C ALA A 169 14.55 14.27 12.65
N ILE A 170 13.26 14.26 12.32
CA ILE A 170 12.81 14.13 10.93
C ILE A 170 13.36 15.25 10.07
N LYS A 171 13.36 16.49 10.58
CA LYS A 171 13.91 17.64 9.87
C LYS A 171 15.42 17.52 9.68
N LEU A 172 16.15 17.12 10.73
CA LEU A 172 17.59 16.88 10.64
C LEU A 172 17.92 15.81 9.60
N LEU A 173 17.21 14.68 9.60
CA LEU A 173 17.39 13.61 8.63
C LEU A 173 17.12 14.09 7.20
N GLN A 174 16.09 14.90 6.96
CA GLN A 174 15.84 15.52 5.65
C GLN A 174 17.00 16.41 5.19
N LEU A 175 17.57 17.21 6.11
CA LEU A 175 18.70 18.08 5.79
C LEU A 175 19.96 17.27 5.49
N ILE A 176 20.26 16.25 6.30
CA ILE A 176 21.39 15.34 6.08
C ILE A 176 21.22 14.60 4.76
N GLY A 177 20.03 14.06 4.48
CA GLY A 177 19.73 13.40 3.20
C GLY A 177 19.89 14.35 2.01
N SER A 178 19.39 15.58 2.12
CA SER A 178 19.57 16.58 1.05
C SER A 178 21.04 16.93 0.80
N LEU A 179 21.90 16.83 1.82
CA LEU A 179 23.34 17.09 1.71
C LEU A 179 24.13 15.86 1.22
N LEU A 180 23.81 14.68 1.74
CA LEU A 180 24.62 13.46 1.63
C LEU A 180 24.05 12.42 0.66
N ARG A 181 22.76 12.48 0.32
CA ARG A 181 22.08 11.60 -0.65
C ARG A 181 20.88 12.32 -1.26
N HIS A 182 21.18 13.30 -2.08
CA HIS A 182 20.19 14.16 -2.71
C HIS A 182 19.36 13.37 -3.75
N LYS A 183 18.13 13.79 -4.02
CA LYS A 183 17.24 13.15 -5.02
C LYS A 183 17.77 13.28 -6.46
N ASP A 184 18.49 14.38 -6.71
CA ASP A 184 19.17 14.67 -7.95
C ASP A 184 20.65 14.38 -7.76
N SER A 185 21.16 13.41 -8.54
CA SER A 185 22.53 12.92 -8.48
C SER A 185 23.59 13.94 -8.88
N GLU A 186 23.20 15.02 -9.56
CA GLU A 186 24.11 16.12 -9.90
C GLU A 186 24.35 17.08 -8.73
N HIS A 187 23.51 17.00 -7.69
CA HIS A 187 23.52 17.91 -6.56
C HIS A 187 23.95 17.19 -5.26
N GLY A 188 24.61 17.92 -4.36
CA GLY A 188 25.02 17.43 -3.04
C GLY A 188 26.42 16.80 -3.01
N TYR A 189 26.69 16.04 -1.94
CA TYR A 189 28.01 15.49 -1.63
C TYR A 189 28.02 13.95 -1.62
N GLN A 190 27.13 13.30 -2.37
CA GLN A 190 26.86 11.86 -2.28
C GLN A 190 28.08 10.97 -2.51
N ASP A 191 28.86 11.22 -3.56
CA ASP A 191 30.05 10.40 -3.85
C ASP A 191 31.12 10.56 -2.78
N ARG A 192 31.34 11.81 -2.34
CA ARG A 192 32.29 12.12 -1.26
C ARG A 192 31.86 11.48 0.06
N CYS A 193 30.57 11.55 0.38
CA CYS A 193 29.98 10.89 1.53
C CYS A 193 30.19 9.37 1.46
N THR A 194 29.92 8.77 0.29
CA THR A 194 30.03 7.32 0.10
C THR A 194 31.45 6.82 0.34
N ILE A 195 32.45 7.52 -0.20
CA ILE A 195 33.85 7.18 0.01
C ILE A 195 34.24 7.39 1.48
N PHE A 196 33.96 8.58 2.03
CA PHE A 196 34.39 8.96 3.37
C PHE A 196 33.77 8.08 4.47
N LEU A 197 32.46 7.82 4.40
CA LEU A 197 31.80 6.94 5.37
C LEU A 197 32.33 5.52 5.28
N ARG A 198 32.55 4.99 4.06
CA ARG A 198 33.13 3.66 3.89
C ARG A 198 34.52 3.56 4.52
N GLU A 199 35.40 4.51 4.21
CA GLU A 199 36.77 4.55 4.75
C GLU A 199 36.77 4.64 6.28
N ARG A 200 35.97 5.56 6.86
CA ARG A 200 35.92 5.74 8.31
C ARG A 200 35.27 4.58 9.05
N LYS A 201 34.24 3.96 8.48
CA LYS A 201 33.62 2.76 9.05
C LYS A 201 34.59 1.58 9.09
N LEU A 202 35.37 1.39 8.02
CA LEU A 202 36.42 0.37 7.97
C LEU A 202 37.55 0.68 8.97
N GLU A 203 38.06 1.92 8.97
CA GLU A 203 39.20 2.33 9.81
C GLU A 203 38.90 2.27 11.32
N LEU A 204 37.70 2.70 11.74
CA LEU A 204 37.37 2.86 13.16
C LEU A 204 36.63 1.65 13.75
N PHE A 205 35.94 0.86 12.92
CA PHE A 205 35.04 -0.20 13.38
C PHE A 205 35.23 -1.54 12.64
N ASP A 206 36.17 -1.64 11.70
CA ASP A 206 36.38 -2.83 10.85
C ASP A 206 35.12 -3.24 10.05
N LEU A 207 34.30 -2.26 9.66
CA LEU A 207 33.06 -2.49 8.94
C LEU A 207 33.24 -2.29 7.43
N GLU A 208 33.22 -3.40 6.68
CA GLU A 208 33.29 -3.41 5.22
C GLU A 208 31.91 -3.20 4.54
N GLU A 209 31.19 -2.16 4.95
CA GLU A 209 29.87 -1.85 4.43
C GLU A 209 29.89 -0.72 3.38
N PRO A 210 28.88 -0.65 2.48
CA PRO A 210 28.71 0.50 1.60
C PRO A 210 28.49 1.79 2.41
N GLY A 211 29.30 2.83 2.19
CA GLY A 211 29.15 4.14 2.84
C GLY A 211 27.95 4.98 2.38
N LYS A 212 26.93 4.36 1.78
CA LYS A 212 25.77 5.08 1.24
C LYS A 212 24.81 5.44 2.36
N PHE A 213 24.65 6.74 2.63
CA PHE A 213 23.64 7.23 3.57
C PHE A 213 22.23 6.76 3.17
N PRO A 214 21.29 6.47 4.08
CA PRO A 214 19.93 6.05 3.71
C PRO A 214 19.14 7.06 2.86
N ASP A 215 18.25 6.55 2.00
CA ASP A 215 17.58 7.30 0.92
C ASP A 215 16.34 8.09 1.38
N VAL A 216 16.53 9.02 2.32
CA VAL A 216 15.42 9.82 2.86
C VAL A 216 14.83 10.81 1.84
N SER A 217 15.62 11.28 0.87
CA SER A 217 15.19 12.23 -0.16
C SER A 217 14.12 11.66 -1.10
N ASN A 218 14.08 10.33 -1.27
CA ASN A 218 13.11 9.62 -2.10
C ASN A 218 11.98 8.97 -1.29
N ASN A 219 11.88 9.23 0.02
CA ASN A 219 10.82 8.73 0.91
C ASN A 219 10.59 7.21 0.84
N ARG A 220 11.65 6.40 0.74
CA ARG A 220 11.51 4.93 0.78
C ARG A 220 10.93 4.47 2.13
N TYR A 221 10.15 3.39 2.15
CA TYR A 221 9.64 2.84 3.42
C TYR A 221 10.79 2.56 4.41
N GLY A 222 10.58 2.90 5.67
CA GLY A 222 11.57 2.76 6.73
C GLY A 222 12.78 3.70 6.65
N CYS A 223 12.95 4.51 5.59
CA CYS A 223 14.18 5.28 5.36
C CYS A 223 14.59 6.18 6.54
N TYR A 224 13.62 6.79 7.23
CA TYR A 224 13.88 7.64 8.40
C TYR A 224 14.42 6.85 9.60
N THR A 225 13.94 5.63 9.83
CA THR A 225 14.44 4.79 10.93
C THR A 225 15.86 4.28 10.64
N TYR A 226 16.14 3.89 9.40
CA TYR A 226 17.51 3.54 8.97
C TYR A 226 18.46 4.74 9.05
N ALA A 227 18.02 5.91 8.58
CA ALA A 227 18.82 7.13 8.65
C ALA A 227 19.07 7.56 10.09
N ALA A 228 18.10 7.38 10.99
CA ALA A 228 18.27 7.62 12.41
C ALA A 228 19.35 6.70 13.01
N ALA A 229 19.30 5.40 12.72
CA ALA A 229 20.32 4.45 13.18
C ALA A 229 21.72 4.81 12.64
N GLU A 230 21.84 5.11 11.34
CA GLU A 230 23.10 5.55 10.73
C GLU A 230 23.66 6.80 11.44
N VAL A 231 22.81 7.78 11.77
CA VAL A 231 23.23 8.99 12.49
C VAL A 231 23.62 8.69 13.93
N VAL A 232 22.92 7.80 14.62
CA VAL A 232 23.23 7.42 16.01
C VAL A 232 24.56 6.66 16.07
N CYS A 233 24.75 5.64 15.23
CA CYS A 233 25.95 4.80 15.23
C CYS A 233 27.20 5.57 14.76
N PHE A 234 27.04 6.45 13.76
CA PHE A 234 28.17 7.14 13.13
C PHE A 234 28.16 8.65 13.38
N HIS A 235 27.57 9.09 14.48
CA HIS A 235 27.40 10.49 14.84
C HIS A 235 28.69 11.32 14.68
N GLY A 236 29.80 10.84 15.26
CA GLY A 236 31.09 11.52 15.20
C GLY A 236 31.66 11.60 13.79
N ILE A 237 31.54 10.52 13.00
CA ILE A 237 32.00 10.47 11.60
C ILE A 237 31.19 11.46 10.75
N ILE A 238 29.87 11.51 10.92
CA ILE A 238 28.99 12.41 10.16
C ILE A 238 29.29 13.87 10.52
N GLN A 239 29.50 14.18 11.80
CA GLN A 239 29.91 15.52 12.22
C GLN A 239 31.27 15.92 11.63
N GLU A 240 32.23 15.00 11.59
CA GLU A 240 33.53 15.20 10.93
C GLU A 240 33.37 15.46 9.43
N LEU A 241 32.57 14.66 8.73
CA LEU A 241 32.29 14.80 7.31
C LEU A 241 31.72 16.20 6.99
N VAL A 242 30.68 16.62 7.70
CA VAL A 242 30.06 17.94 7.49
C VAL A 242 31.07 19.07 7.75
N THR A 243 31.92 18.91 8.76
CA THR A 243 32.97 19.89 9.07
C THR A 243 34.02 19.98 7.95
N LYS A 244 34.51 18.84 7.44
CA LYS A 244 35.42 18.82 6.27
C LYS A 244 34.78 19.40 5.02
N ILE A 245 33.48 19.22 4.81
CA ILE A 245 32.75 19.82 3.70
C ILE A 245 32.79 21.35 3.81
N ILE A 246 32.53 21.89 5.01
CA ILE A 246 32.56 23.35 5.28
C ILE A 246 33.98 23.90 5.06
N ASP A 247 35.00 23.23 5.59
CA ASP A 247 36.39 23.72 5.56
C ASP A 247 36.99 23.72 4.16
N ARG A 248 36.55 22.81 3.29
CA ARG A 248 37.02 22.71 1.89
C ARG A 248 36.36 23.72 0.93
N LYS A 249 35.44 24.56 1.40
CA LYS A 249 34.80 25.58 0.55
C LYS A 249 35.78 26.68 0.17
N ALA A 250 35.52 27.36 -0.95
CA ALA A 250 36.31 28.51 -1.41
C ALA A 250 36.44 29.61 -0.35
N LYS A 251 35.40 29.80 0.48
CA LYS A 251 35.45 30.55 1.73
C LYS A 251 35.47 29.56 2.90
N ALA A 252 36.67 29.07 3.23
CA ALA A 252 36.86 28.08 4.28
C ALA A 252 36.21 28.52 5.59
N GLY A 253 35.50 27.61 6.25
CA GLY A 253 34.82 27.87 7.53
C GLY A 253 33.46 28.57 7.43
N GLN A 254 33.07 29.12 6.27
CA GLN A 254 31.77 29.76 6.11
C GLN A 254 30.65 28.73 5.89
N LYS A 255 29.80 28.55 6.91
CA LYS A 255 28.65 27.64 6.90
C LYS A 255 27.48 28.26 6.14
N ASN A 256 26.79 27.47 5.31
CA ASN A 256 25.45 27.83 4.85
C ASN A 256 24.38 27.45 5.90
N HIS A 257 23.13 27.85 5.70
CA HIS A 257 22.05 27.57 6.65
C HIS A 257 21.81 26.06 6.85
N VAL A 258 21.95 25.24 5.81
CA VAL A 258 21.75 23.79 5.89
C VAL A 258 22.82 23.15 6.76
N GLU A 259 24.09 23.46 6.54
CA GLU A 259 25.22 22.96 7.30
C GLU A 259 25.19 23.40 8.76
N ALA A 260 24.85 24.68 9.01
CA ALA A 260 24.69 25.20 10.35
C ALA A 260 23.57 24.47 11.10
N ASN A 261 22.43 24.23 10.44
CA ASN A 261 21.31 23.50 11.02
C ASN A 261 21.62 22.01 11.25
N ILE A 262 22.37 21.36 10.35
CA ILE A 262 22.82 19.98 10.55
C ILE A 262 23.72 19.89 11.78
N LEU A 263 24.79 20.70 11.85
CA LEU A 263 25.70 20.68 13.00
C LEU A 263 24.96 21.03 14.31
N LYS A 264 24.01 21.97 14.27
CA LYS A 264 23.18 22.31 15.43
C LYS A 264 22.31 21.11 15.87
N GLY A 265 21.67 20.43 14.93
CA GLY A 265 20.83 19.26 15.21
C GLY A 265 21.62 18.08 15.78
N LEU A 266 22.80 17.78 15.22
CA LEU A 266 23.69 16.73 15.72
C LEU A 266 24.16 16.98 17.16
N ASN A 267 24.35 18.25 17.54
CA ASN A 267 24.73 18.63 18.91
C ASN A 267 23.53 18.88 19.85
N CYS A 268 22.29 18.71 19.37
CA CYS A 268 21.09 18.95 20.16
C CYS A 268 20.63 17.67 20.88
N ALA A 269 20.69 17.65 22.21
CA ALA A 269 20.31 16.47 23.01
C ALA A 269 18.87 16.00 22.75
N ALA A 270 17.92 16.92 22.59
CA ALA A 270 16.53 16.58 22.29
C ALA A 270 16.39 15.90 20.91
N THR A 271 17.02 16.47 19.89
CA THR A 271 17.02 15.91 18.53
C THR A 271 17.73 14.56 18.47
N MET A 272 18.84 14.39 19.21
CA MET A 272 19.52 13.10 19.32
C MET A 272 18.68 12.07 20.08
N THR A 273 17.91 12.48 21.09
CA THR A 273 16.97 11.59 21.80
C THR A 273 15.89 11.07 20.84
N GLU A 274 15.33 11.95 20.02
CA GLU A 274 14.37 11.57 18.99
C GLU A 274 14.96 10.60 17.94
N LEU A 275 16.20 10.85 17.50
CA LEU A 275 16.91 9.94 16.58
C LEU A 275 17.12 8.56 17.19
N VAL A 276 17.57 8.49 18.45
CA VAL A 276 17.74 7.21 19.16
C VAL A 276 16.42 6.45 19.22
N VAL A 277 15.32 7.13 19.54
CA VAL A 277 14.01 6.48 19.66
C VAL A 277 13.48 5.99 18.31
N LEU A 278 13.67 6.75 17.23
CA LEU A 278 13.36 6.30 15.86
C LEU A 278 14.20 5.10 15.45
N ALA A 279 15.50 5.09 15.79
CA ALA A 279 16.39 3.97 15.50
C ALA A 279 15.99 2.71 16.28
N LEU A 280 15.65 2.85 17.57
CA LEU A 280 15.17 1.75 18.41
C LEU A 280 13.84 1.16 17.92
N TYR A 281 12.87 2.00 17.53
CA TYR A 281 11.63 1.52 16.91
C TYR A 281 11.91 0.80 15.58
N GLY A 282 12.83 1.36 14.78
CA GLY A 282 13.38 0.74 13.58
C GLY A 282 13.84 -0.69 13.83
N ALA A 283 14.82 -0.84 14.72
CA ALA A 283 15.50 -2.09 15.00
C ALA A 283 14.60 -3.15 15.67
N SER A 284 13.70 -2.73 16.57
CA SER A 284 12.85 -3.65 17.35
C SER A 284 11.57 -4.08 16.64
N VAL A 285 10.97 -3.19 15.82
CA VAL A 285 9.64 -3.41 15.23
C VAL A 285 9.68 -3.29 13.73
N SER A 286 10.01 -2.10 13.19
CA SER A 286 9.81 -1.78 11.76
C SER A 286 10.65 -2.67 10.86
N TRP A 287 11.96 -2.82 11.08
CA TRP A 287 12.81 -3.60 10.17
C TRP A 287 12.49 -5.10 10.20
N PRO A 288 12.33 -5.74 11.39
CA PRO A 288 11.86 -7.12 11.44
C PRO A 288 10.47 -7.31 10.82
N TYR A 289 9.54 -6.37 11.04
CA TYR A 289 8.22 -6.40 10.42
C TYR A 289 8.33 -6.32 8.90
N MET A 290 9.08 -5.35 8.37
CA MET A 290 9.31 -5.18 6.94
C MET A 290 9.94 -6.43 6.32
N ALA A 291 10.90 -7.07 7.01
CA ALA A 291 11.47 -8.33 6.56
C ALA A 291 10.45 -9.49 6.56
N ALA A 292 9.53 -9.52 7.53
CA ALA A 292 8.51 -10.56 7.64
C ALA A 292 7.35 -10.40 6.64
N VAL A 293 7.07 -9.18 6.19
CA VAL A 293 5.97 -8.91 5.24
C VAL A 293 6.45 -8.84 3.79
N HIS A 294 7.73 -8.58 3.53
CA HIS A 294 8.27 -8.61 2.17
C HIS A 294 8.44 -10.06 1.67
N GLY A 295 7.50 -10.49 0.83
CA GLY A 295 7.67 -11.67 -0.01
C GLY A 295 8.60 -11.41 -1.20
N THR A 296 9.04 -12.48 -1.86
CA THR A 296 9.68 -12.37 -3.17
C THR A 296 8.63 -12.53 -4.27
N LYS A 297 8.97 -12.16 -5.52
CA LYS A 297 8.09 -12.41 -6.68
C LYS A 297 7.65 -13.88 -6.78
N ASP A 298 8.55 -14.80 -6.45
CA ASP A 298 8.30 -16.24 -6.54
C ASP A 298 7.67 -16.83 -5.26
N LYS A 299 7.70 -16.08 -4.15
CA LYS A 299 7.15 -16.46 -2.85
C LYS A 299 6.42 -15.27 -2.23
N PRO A 300 5.28 -14.85 -2.82
CA PRO A 300 4.48 -13.78 -2.25
C PRO A 300 3.90 -14.23 -0.91
N ILE A 301 3.90 -13.32 0.06
CA ILE A 301 3.32 -13.58 1.37
C ILE A 301 1.85 -13.19 1.34
N ASN A 302 0.99 -14.16 1.65
CA ASN A 302 -0.44 -13.94 1.80
C ASN A 302 -0.68 -13.13 3.07
N LEU A 303 -1.42 -12.03 2.97
CA LEU A 303 -1.68 -11.12 4.08
C LEU A 303 -2.34 -11.83 5.28
N VAL A 304 -3.26 -12.76 5.02
CA VAL A 304 -3.99 -13.47 6.08
C VAL A 304 -3.06 -14.35 6.92
N SER A 305 -1.97 -14.87 6.35
CA SER A 305 -1.00 -15.66 7.12
C SER A 305 -0.19 -14.82 8.12
N LEU A 306 -0.23 -13.49 7.99
CA LEU A 306 0.41 -12.55 8.92
C LEU A 306 -0.48 -12.20 10.12
N THR A 307 -1.64 -12.84 10.29
CA THR A 307 -2.54 -12.58 11.42
C THR A 307 -1.87 -12.74 12.79
N PRO A 308 -1.07 -13.79 13.06
CA PRO A 308 -0.38 -13.92 14.34
C PRO A 308 0.60 -12.77 14.61
N LEU A 309 1.33 -12.33 13.57
CA LEU A 309 2.26 -11.20 13.68
C LEU A 309 1.52 -9.90 14.03
N HIS A 310 0.44 -9.58 13.33
CA HIS A 310 -0.30 -8.35 13.55
C HIS A 310 -1.01 -8.31 14.92
N ARG A 311 -1.42 -9.47 15.46
CA ARG A 311 -1.98 -9.56 16.81
C ARG A 311 -0.92 -9.36 17.90
N LYS A 312 0.33 -9.73 17.65
CA LYS A 312 1.44 -9.56 18.60
C LYS A 312 1.94 -8.11 18.70
N LEU A 313 1.82 -7.33 17.61
CA LEU A 313 2.42 -6.00 17.51
C LEU A 313 1.95 -4.99 18.59
N PRO A 314 0.64 -4.83 18.87
CA PRO A 314 0.17 -3.93 19.92
C PRO A 314 0.74 -4.28 21.29
N ASP A 315 0.61 -5.54 21.70
CA ASP A 315 1.09 -6.02 23.01
C ASP A 315 2.61 -5.85 23.17
N PHE A 316 3.37 -6.12 22.10
CA PHE A 316 4.81 -5.90 22.09
C PHE A 316 5.17 -4.43 22.29
N CYS A 317 4.45 -3.52 21.62
CA CYS A 317 4.66 -2.09 21.77
C CYS A 317 4.25 -1.61 23.17
N ALA A 318 3.11 -2.07 23.70
CA ALA A 318 2.66 -1.77 25.05
C ALA A 318 3.70 -2.19 26.11
N HIS A 319 4.26 -3.39 25.97
CA HIS A 319 5.28 -3.89 26.89
C HIS A 319 6.54 -3.01 26.94
N ILE A 320 7.04 -2.56 25.79
CA ILE A 320 8.16 -1.61 25.72
C ILE A 320 7.76 -0.24 26.28
N ALA A 321 6.50 0.18 26.05
CA ALA A 321 6.00 1.45 26.56
C ALA A 321 5.99 1.47 28.10
N GLU A 322 5.67 0.34 28.73
CA GLU A 322 5.67 0.16 30.18
C GLU A 322 7.07 0.04 30.78
N ASP A 323 7.98 -0.70 30.13
CA ASP A 323 9.36 -0.87 30.57
C ASP A 323 10.38 -0.56 29.45
N PRO A 324 10.66 0.73 29.17
CA PRO A 324 11.54 1.13 28.08
C PRO A 324 13.00 0.69 28.26
N LYS A 325 13.41 0.29 29.47
CA LYS A 325 14.78 -0.13 29.77
C LYS A 325 15.15 -1.44 29.08
N ILE A 326 14.17 -2.26 28.72
CA ILE A 326 14.41 -3.54 28.06
C ILE A 326 15.14 -3.37 26.72
N LEU A 327 14.93 -2.26 26.01
CA LEU A 327 15.64 -1.97 24.76
C LEU A 327 17.10 -1.52 24.95
N LEU A 328 17.48 -1.19 26.18
CA LEU A 328 18.80 -0.66 26.53
C LEU A 328 19.64 -1.66 27.32
N ASP A 329 19.03 -2.66 27.96
CA ASP A 329 19.75 -3.67 28.73
C ASP A 329 20.29 -4.79 27.80
N PRO A 330 21.63 -4.98 27.72
CA PRO A 330 22.23 -6.05 26.92
C PRO A 330 21.80 -7.46 27.34
N LYS A 331 21.23 -7.62 28.55
CA LYS A 331 20.78 -8.91 29.09
C LYS A 331 19.31 -9.21 28.76
N THR A 332 18.60 -8.30 28.10
CA THR A 332 17.21 -8.50 27.73
C THR A 332 17.08 -9.71 26.79
N PRO A 333 16.17 -10.66 27.07
CA PRO A 333 15.85 -11.75 26.16
C PRO A 333 15.41 -11.26 24.77
N LEU A 334 15.83 -11.95 23.71
CA LEU A 334 15.60 -11.52 22.33
C LEU A 334 14.11 -11.35 21.98
N ASP A 335 13.24 -12.19 22.54
CA ASP A 335 11.79 -12.15 22.33
C ASP A 335 11.10 -10.90 22.90
N LYS A 336 11.79 -10.21 23.82
CA LYS A 336 11.39 -8.89 24.37
C LYS A 336 12.10 -7.73 23.67
N LEU A 337 13.20 -8.00 22.97
CA LEU A 337 14.02 -7.00 22.30
C LEU A 337 13.50 -6.69 20.88
N THR A 338 13.07 -7.71 20.14
CA THR A 338 12.55 -7.57 18.78
C THR A 338 11.28 -8.38 18.57
N ILE A 339 10.40 -7.91 17.68
CA ILE A 339 9.11 -8.57 17.41
C ILE A 339 9.28 -10.00 16.87
N ASN A 340 10.38 -10.29 16.17
CA ASN A 340 10.72 -11.60 15.61
C ASN A 340 11.67 -12.44 16.50
N ALA A 341 11.98 -11.99 17.72
CA ALA A 341 12.88 -12.65 18.65
C ALA A 341 14.29 -12.91 18.10
N GLN A 342 14.79 -12.01 17.25
CA GLN A 342 16.15 -12.03 16.73
C GLN A 342 16.99 -10.89 17.34
N PRO A 343 18.33 -10.95 17.29
CA PRO A 343 19.17 -9.81 17.61
C PRO A 343 18.85 -8.60 16.73
N PHE A 344 19.24 -7.40 17.19
CA PHE A 344 19.22 -6.24 16.29
C PHE A 344 20.12 -6.52 15.10
N ARG A 345 19.71 -5.98 13.94
CA ARG A 345 20.50 -6.10 12.71
C ARG A 345 21.84 -5.38 12.81
N ASP A 346 21.87 -4.29 13.58
CA ASP A 346 23.05 -3.48 13.80
C ASP A 346 23.55 -3.71 15.23
N ASP A 347 24.63 -4.48 15.35
CA ASP A 347 25.25 -4.84 16.62
C ASP A 347 25.80 -3.60 17.36
N PHE A 348 26.11 -2.52 16.64
CA PHE A 348 26.70 -1.30 17.20
C PHE A 348 25.65 -0.33 17.77
N LEU A 349 24.37 -0.52 17.45
CA LEU A 349 23.33 0.43 17.82
C LEU A 349 23.22 0.58 19.34
N VAL A 350 23.17 -0.52 20.09
CA VAL A 350 23.04 -0.47 21.56
C VAL A 350 24.27 0.16 22.19
N GLU A 351 25.47 -0.21 21.73
CA GLU A 351 26.72 0.35 22.25
C GLU A 351 26.78 1.86 22.01
N SER A 352 26.44 2.31 20.80
CA SER A 352 26.41 3.72 20.42
C SER A 352 25.41 4.51 21.27
N ILE A 353 24.24 3.94 21.55
CA ILE A 353 23.24 4.54 22.44
C ILE A 353 23.79 4.65 23.87
N GLN A 354 24.47 3.62 24.38
CA GLN A 354 25.06 3.68 25.74
C GLN A 354 26.11 4.80 25.85
N GLN A 355 26.94 5.01 24.83
CA GLN A 355 27.90 6.11 24.80
C GLN A 355 27.21 7.49 24.81
N LEU A 356 26.04 7.61 24.20
CA LEU A 356 25.25 8.84 24.18
C LEU A 356 24.37 9.03 25.42
N ARG A 357 24.01 7.95 26.13
CA ARG A 357 22.97 7.93 27.18
C ARG A 357 23.13 9.02 28.23
N SER A 358 24.35 9.28 28.69
CA SER A 358 24.64 10.32 29.70
C SER A 358 24.28 11.74 29.23
N LYS A 359 24.16 11.96 27.93
CA LYS A 359 23.83 13.25 27.30
C LYS A 359 22.37 13.36 26.87
N LEU A 360 21.58 12.30 27.03
CA LEU A 360 20.19 12.21 26.55
C LEU A 360 19.22 12.16 27.74
N PRO A 361 18.87 13.32 28.33
CA PRO A 361 17.90 13.35 29.43
C PRO A 361 16.55 12.82 28.94
N ASN A 362 15.84 12.10 29.83
CA ASN A 362 14.50 11.58 29.58
C ASN A 362 14.38 10.56 28.43
N LEU A 363 15.48 9.94 27.98
CA LEU A 363 15.46 8.93 26.92
C LEU A 363 14.38 7.85 27.15
N GLU A 364 14.31 7.29 28.34
CA GLU A 364 13.32 6.25 28.71
C GLU A 364 11.87 6.74 28.58
N LEU A 365 11.59 7.99 28.97
CA LEU A 365 10.27 8.60 28.81
C LEU A 365 9.89 8.75 27.33
N VAL A 366 10.85 9.16 26.48
CA VAL A 366 10.60 9.34 25.05
C VAL A 366 10.43 8.00 24.34
N ILE A 367 11.19 6.96 24.73
CA ILE A 367 10.94 5.57 24.28
C ILE A 367 9.51 5.17 24.65
N SER A 368 9.12 5.32 25.92
CA SER A 368 7.78 4.97 26.38
C SER A 368 6.68 5.62 25.54
N LYS A 369 6.81 6.92 25.23
CA LYS A 369 5.85 7.66 24.40
C LYS A 369 5.82 7.24 22.94
N MET A 370 6.96 6.92 22.33
CA MET A 370 7.00 6.38 20.96
C MET A 370 6.19 5.10 20.86
N PHE A 371 6.45 4.17 21.78
CA PHE A 371 5.88 2.84 21.73
C PHE A 371 4.41 2.82 22.12
N SER A 372 3.99 3.68 23.06
CA SER A 372 2.56 3.91 23.34
C SER A 372 1.83 4.47 22.11
N GLY A 373 2.41 5.45 21.40
CA GLY A 373 1.81 5.92 20.15
C GLY A 373 1.85 4.89 19.01
N ALA A 374 2.85 4.01 19.01
CA ALA A 374 2.93 2.92 18.04
C ALA A 374 1.89 1.82 18.31
N GLU A 375 1.62 1.50 19.58
CA GLU A 375 0.53 0.61 19.98
C GLU A 375 -0.82 1.13 19.45
N GLU A 376 -1.15 2.40 19.73
CA GLU A 376 -2.36 3.04 19.21
C GLU A 376 -2.41 3.00 17.69
N GLY A 377 -1.28 3.29 17.03
CA GLY A 377 -1.14 3.21 15.59
C GLY A 377 -1.45 1.80 15.07
N TRP A 378 -0.85 0.76 15.64
CA TRP A 378 -1.09 -0.62 15.21
C TRP A 378 -2.55 -0.99 15.40
N LEU A 379 -3.16 -0.66 16.55
CA LEU A 379 -4.59 -0.89 16.77
C LEU A 379 -5.46 -0.19 15.72
N GLN A 380 -5.13 1.04 15.33
CA GLN A 380 -5.89 1.82 14.35
C GLN A 380 -5.72 1.31 12.92
N PHE A 381 -4.51 0.87 12.55
CA PHE A 381 -4.16 0.49 11.17
C PHE A 381 -4.25 -1.02 10.91
N THR A 382 -4.65 -1.84 11.88
CA THR A 382 -4.83 -3.30 11.72
C THR A 382 -6.21 -3.84 12.14
N PRO A 383 -7.34 -3.13 11.90
CA PRO A 383 -8.66 -3.59 12.36
C PRO A 383 -9.07 -4.94 11.77
N GLU A 384 -8.58 -5.28 10.57
CA GLU A 384 -8.87 -6.55 9.90
C GLU A 384 -8.20 -7.77 10.53
N PHE A 385 -7.25 -7.56 11.46
CA PHE A 385 -6.53 -8.65 12.15
C PHE A 385 -7.05 -8.93 13.55
N ARG A 386 -7.93 -8.09 14.09
CA ARG A 386 -8.45 -8.22 15.45
C ARG A 386 -9.18 -9.55 15.65
N PRO A 387 -9.20 -10.13 16.86
CA PRO A 387 -10.06 -11.26 17.16
C PRO A 387 -11.53 -10.94 16.83
N GLY A 388 -12.21 -11.84 16.13
CA GLY A 388 -13.59 -11.65 15.66
C GLY A 388 -13.74 -10.71 14.47
N SER A 389 -12.64 -10.34 13.81
CA SER A 389 -12.66 -9.54 12.58
C SER A 389 -13.05 -10.36 11.34
N THR A 390 -13.10 -9.69 10.19
CA THR A 390 -13.45 -10.33 8.92
C THR A 390 -12.55 -11.51 8.57
N PHE A 391 -11.26 -11.50 8.95
CA PHE A 391 -10.36 -12.63 8.70
C PHE A 391 -10.70 -13.88 9.53
N ASP A 392 -11.19 -13.72 10.77
CA ASP A 392 -11.64 -14.85 11.59
C ASP A 392 -12.97 -15.44 11.12
N SER A 393 -13.79 -14.63 10.43
CA SER A 393 -15.06 -15.06 9.87
C SER A 393 -14.94 -15.86 8.57
N LEU A 394 -13.72 -16.01 8.03
CA LEU A 394 -13.52 -16.72 6.78
C LEU A 394 -13.68 -18.23 6.97
N THR A 395 -14.50 -18.81 6.09
CA THR A 395 -14.64 -20.25 5.93
C THR A 395 -13.33 -20.89 5.43
N PRO A 396 -13.11 -22.19 5.68
CA PRO A 396 -11.97 -22.92 5.13
C PRO A 396 -11.87 -22.81 3.60
N GLU A 397 -13.01 -22.83 2.89
CA GLU A 397 -13.07 -22.71 1.45
C GLU A 397 -12.60 -21.34 0.98
N GLN A 398 -13.03 -20.26 1.65
CA GLN A 398 -12.55 -18.91 1.35
C GLN A 398 -11.04 -18.78 1.61
N LEU A 399 -10.54 -19.31 2.73
CA LEU A 399 -9.12 -19.27 3.06
C LEU A 399 -8.27 -20.02 2.02
N ALA A 400 -8.78 -21.12 1.44
CA ALA A 400 -8.07 -21.91 0.44
C ALA A 400 -7.88 -21.15 -0.89
N ILE A 401 -8.80 -20.27 -1.25
CA ILE A 401 -8.75 -19.51 -2.51
C ILE A 401 -8.25 -18.07 -2.33
N LEU A 402 -8.30 -17.54 -1.12
CA LEU A 402 -7.96 -16.16 -0.82
C LEU A 402 -6.45 -15.96 -0.80
N HIS A 403 -5.99 -15.15 -1.75
CA HIS A 403 -4.64 -14.63 -1.77
C HIS A 403 -4.67 -13.11 -1.91
N ILE A 404 -4.29 -12.41 -0.85
CA ILE A 404 -4.07 -10.97 -0.88
C ILE A 404 -2.57 -10.75 -0.64
N PRO A 405 -1.83 -10.12 -1.57
CA PRO A 405 -0.42 -9.84 -1.34
C PRO A 405 -0.29 -8.87 -0.16
N SER A 406 0.60 -9.21 0.76
CA SER A 406 0.87 -8.42 1.97
C SER A 406 1.43 -7.02 1.70
N THR A 407 2.11 -6.85 0.57
CA THR A 407 2.57 -5.54 0.08
C THR A 407 2.08 -5.30 -1.34
N ASN A 408 1.97 -4.04 -1.73
CA ASN A 408 1.62 -3.63 -3.08
C ASN A 408 2.87 -3.33 -3.95
N ASP A 409 4.08 -3.65 -3.47
CA ASP A 409 5.35 -3.37 -4.17
C ASP A 409 5.37 -3.96 -5.58
N CYS A 410 4.79 -5.15 -5.76
CA CYS A 410 4.66 -5.76 -7.08
C CYS A 410 3.82 -4.87 -8.01
N SER A 411 2.70 -4.34 -7.52
CA SER A 411 1.82 -3.45 -8.31
C SER A 411 2.49 -2.11 -8.62
N GLU A 412 3.19 -1.50 -7.66
CA GLU A 412 3.95 -0.25 -7.86
C GLU A 412 5.12 -0.46 -8.84
N GLY A 413 5.86 -1.58 -8.68
CA GLY A 413 6.97 -1.95 -9.54
C GLY A 413 6.57 -2.20 -10.98
N MET A 414 5.36 -2.75 -11.23
CA MET A 414 4.87 -3.05 -12.57
C MET A 414 4.76 -1.81 -13.47
N LEU A 415 4.44 -0.63 -12.92
CA LEU A 415 4.42 0.61 -13.70
C LEU A 415 5.83 1.00 -14.12
N GLY A 416 6.81 0.87 -13.22
CA GLY A 416 8.22 1.06 -13.53
C GLY A 416 8.69 0.11 -14.63
N THR A 417 8.37 -1.18 -14.50
CA THR A 417 8.66 -2.20 -15.51
C THR A 417 8.01 -1.88 -16.85
N PHE A 418 6.76 -1.40 -16.87
CA PHE A 418 6.08 -0.98 -18.10
C PHE A 418 6.80 0.19 -18.77
N ARG A 419 7.21 1.21 -18.01
CA ARG A 419 7.96 2.36 -18.55
C ARG A 419 9.27 1.90 -19.21
N VAL A 420 10.03 1.05 -18.52
CA VAL A 420 11.26 0.47 -19.06
C VAL A 420 10.98 -0.35 -20.32
N HIS A 421 9.96 -1.22 -20.29
CA HIS A 421 9.55 -2.02 -21.44
C HIS A 421 9.22 -1.17 -22.67
N MET A 422 8.45 -0.10 -22.49
CA MET A 422 8.10 0.82 -23.59
C MET A 422 9.30 1.59 -24.13
N CYS A 423 10.30 1.91 -23.29
CA CYS A 423 11.54 2.52 -23.77
C CYS A 423 12.33 1.59 -24.70
N TYR A 424 12.39 0.29 -24.40
CA TYR A 424 13.08 -0.70 -25.23
C TYR A 424 12.22 -1.23 -26.39
N HIS A 425 10.89 -1.17 -26.25
CA HIS A 425 9.93 -1.65 -27.24
C HIS A 425 8.89 -0.56 -27.57
N PRO A 426 9.28 0.50 -28.30
CA PRO A 426 8.40 1.65 -28.55
C PRO A 426 7.15 1.30 -29.38
N ASN A 427 7.20 0.22 -30.16
CA ASN A 427 6.06 -0.29 -30.93
C ASN A 427 5.18 -1.28 -30.14
N SER A 428 5.48 -1.54 -28.86
CA SER A 428 4.67 -2.41 -28.02
C SER A 428 3.37 -1.72 -27.61
N THR A 429 2.41 -2.50 -27.11
CA THR A 429 1.15 -2.00 -26.59
C THR A 429 0.97 -2.42 -25.15
N THR A 430 0.16 -1.68 -24.39
CA THR A 430 -0.20 -2.04 -23.01
C THR A 430 -0.80 -3.45 -22.94
N HIS A 431 -1.56 -3.84 -23.96
CA HIS A 431 -2.16 -5.17 -24.05
C HIS A 431 -1.10 -6.27 -24.21
N LEU A 432 -0.12 -6.09 -25.10
CA LEU A 432 0.96 -7.05 -25.30
C LEU A 432 1.81 -7.20 -24.04
N PHE A 433 2.21 -6.09 -23.42
CA PHE A 433 2.95 -6.09 -22.17
C PHE A 433 2.21 -6.83 -21.04
N THR A 434 0.91 -6.52 -20.88
CA THR A 434 0.07 -7.14 -19.85
C THR A 434 -0.07 -8.64 -20.08
N ASN A 435 -0.23 -9.07 -21.33
CA ASN A 435 -0.34 -10.50 -21.66
C ASN A 435 0.97 -11.24 -21.39
N GLN A 436 2.11 -10.69 -21.79
CA GLN A 436 3.42 -11.29 -21.51
C GLN A 436 3.66 -11.41 -20.01
N THR A 437 3.49 -10.30 -19.28
CA THR A 437 3.65 -10.27 -17.82
C THR A 437 2.76 -11.29 -17.13
N ARG A 438 1.47 -11.36 -17.48
CA ARG A 438 0.52 -12.32 -16.88
C ARG A 438 0.88 -13.76 -17.21
N THR A 439 1.37 -14.01 -18.43
CA THR A 439 1.79 -15.36 -18.85
C THR A 439 2.96 -15.85 -18.02
N GLU A 440 3.95 -14.97 -17.80
CA GLU A 440 5.12 -15.26 -16.97
C GLU A 440 4.74 -15.41 -15.49
N GLN A 441 4.01 -14.44 -14.92
CA GLN A 441 3.65 -14.43 -13.49
C GLN A 441 2.76 -15.61 -13.10
N ASN A 442 1.80 -15.99 -13.94
CA ASN A 442 0.92 -17.12 -13.66
C ASN A 442 1.54 -18.46 -14.04
N ASN A 443 2.77 -18.46 -14.57
CA ASN A 443 3.40 -19.65 -15.15
C ASN A 443 2.45 -20.39 -16.10
N THR A 444 1.75 -19.61 -16.96
CA THR A 444 0.67 -20.11 -17.81
C THR A 444 1.16 -21.24 -18.72
N GLU A 445 2.42 -21.18 -19.17
CA GLU A 445 3.01 -22.24 -20.00
C GLU A 445 3.13 -23.57 -19.24
N ALA A 446 3.61 -23.56 -18.00
CA ALA A 446 3.65 -24.79 -17.19
C ALA A 446 2.24 -25.31 -16.86
N PHE A 447 1.29 -24.42 -16.61
CA PHE A 447 -0.11 -24.79 -16.41
C PHE A 447 -0.69 -25.48 -17.64
N VAL A 448 -0.55 -24.86 -18.82
CA VAL A 448 -0.99 -25.43 -20.11
C VAL A 448 -0.30 -26.77 -20.35
N LYS A 449 1.02 -26.87 -20.16
CA LYS A 449 1.75 -28.13 -20.35
C LYS A 449 1.28 -29.24 -19.41
N LYS A 450 0.87 -28.91 -18.18
CA LYS A 450 0.41 -29.87 -17.17
C LYS A 450 -1.05 -30.29 -17.36
N HIS A 451 -1.90 -29.38 -17.85
CA HIS A 451 -3.35 -29.55 -17.82
C HIS A 451 -4.04 -29.55 -19.20
N CYS A 452 -3.39 -29.08 -20.28
CA CYS A 452 -3.91 -29.21 -21.64
C CYS A 452 -3.38 -30.48 -22.29
N ASP A 453 -4.20 -31.52 -22.31
CA ASP A 453 -4.02 -32.64 -23.24
C ASP A 453 -4.61 -32.32 -24.63
N LYS A 454 -4.48 -33.27 -25.57
CA LYS A 454 -5.02 -33.11 -26.93
C LYS A 454 -6.54 -32.94 -26.98
N ALA A 455 -7.28 -33.40 -25.97
CA ALA A 455 -8.74 -33.26 -25.93
C ALA A 455 -9.12 -31.83 -25.52
N VAL A 456 -8.45 -31.28 -24.50
CA VAL A 456 -8.60 -29.89 -24.08
C VAL A 456 -8.17 -28.94 -25.20
N GLU A 457 -7.06 -29.23 -25.89
CA GLU A 457 -6.59 -28.43 -27.02
C GLU A 457 -7.63 -28.38 -28.16
N LYS A 458 -8.21 -29.53 -28.53
CA LYS A 458 -9.29 -29.59 -29.53
C LYS A 458 -10.53 -28.83 -29.09
N TYR A 459 -10.91 -28.93 -27.81
CA TYR A 459 -12.03 -28.16 -27.26
C TYR A 459 -11.76 -26.66 -27.35
N MET A 460 -10.59 -26.20 -26.91
CA MET A 460 -10.19 -24.79 -26.99
C MET A 460 -10.19 -24.27 -28.43
N MET A 461 -9.66 -25.04 -29.39
CA MET A 461 -9.69 -24.67 -30.81
C MET A 461 -11.12 -24.54 -31.34
N ARG A 462 -12.03 -25.44 -30.94
CA ARG A 462 -13.45 -25.38 -31.33
C ARG A 462 -14.13 -24.15 -30.74
N GLU A 463 -13.94 -23.87 -29.45
CA GLU A 463 -14.49 -22.70 -28.78
C GLU A 463 -13.94 -21.40 -29.37
N TRP A 464 -12.64 -21.34 -29.69
CA TRP A 464 -12.04 -20.17 -30.33
C TRP A 464 -12.61 -19.91 -31.72
N GLN A 465 -12.80 -20.96 -32.53
CA GLN A 465 -13.46 -20.85 -33.84
C GLN A 465 -14.92 -20.39 -33.71
N TRP A 466 -15.63 -20.85 -32.68
CA TRP A 466 -16.99 -20.41 -32.40
C TRP A 466 -17.04 -18.92 -32.01
N LEU A 467 -16.18 -18.49 -31.09
CA LEU A 467 -16.06 -17.08 -30.67
C LEU A 467 -15.67 -16.16 -31.83
N ALA A 468 -14.71 -16.58 -32.67
CA ALA A 468 -14.30 -15.81 -33.85
C ALA A 468 -15.47 -15.60 -34.83
N LYS A 469 -16.28 -16.63 -35.06
CA LYS A 469 -17.51 -16.52 -35.87
C LYS A 469 -18.54 -15.58 -35.26
N GLN A 470 -18.68 -15.55 -33.93
CA GLN A 470 -19.59 -14.61 -33.25
C GLN A 470 -19.11 -13.16 -33.36
N GLN A 471 -17.80 -12.90 -33.18
CA GLN A 471 -17.22 -11.57 -33.38
C GLN A 471 -17.38 -11.08 -34.82
N GLU A 472 -17.10 -11.94 -35.79
CA GLU A 472 -17.26 -11.61 -37.21
C GLU A 472 -18.73 -11.30 -37.55
N LYS A 473 -19.69 -12.03 -36.96
CA LYS A 473 -21.12 -11.77 -37.10
C LYS A 473 -21.51 -10.41 -36.50
N ALA A 474 -20.95 -10.05 -35.34
CA ALA A 474 -21.17 -8.76 -34.69
C ALA A 474 -20.55 -7.59 -35.48
N GLU A 475 -19.33 -7.74 -36.02
CA GLU A 475 -18.68 -6.74 -36.87
C GLU A 475 -19.39 -6.54 -38.21
N ARG A 476 -19.86 -7.63 -38.83
CA ARG A 476 -20.71 -7.56 -40.03
C ARG A 476 -22.02 -6.85 -39.73
N GLY A 477 -22.65 -7.12 -38.58
CA GLY A 477 -23.83 -6.41 -38.10
C GLY A 477 -23.60 -4.90 -37.93
N ARG A 478 -22.50 -4.51 -37.26
CA ARG A 478 -22.09 -3.10 -37.14
C ARG A 478 -21.81 -2.43 -38.48
N THR A 479 -21.14 -3.13 -39.39
CA THR A 479 -20.84 -2.62 -40.74
C THR A 479 -22.10 -2.47 -41.58
N GLN A 480 -23.08 -3.38 -41.44
CA GLN A 480 -24.39 -3.27 -42.08
C GLN A 480 -25.21 -2.11 -41.53
N LEU A 481 -25.20 -1.89 -40.21
CA LEU A 481 -25.84 -0.74 -39.57
C LEU A 481 -25.20 0.60 -40.01
N LEU A 482 -23.87 0.66 -40.09
CA LEU A 482 -23.13 1.82 -40.62
C LEU A 482 -23.47 2.10 -42.09
N LYS A 483 -23.54 1.06 -42.93
CA LYS A 483 -23.96 1.18 -44.34
C LYS A 483 -25.42 1.59 -44.47
N ALA A 484 -26.31 1.10 -43.61
CA ALA A 484 -27.72 1.50 -43.58
C ALA A 484 -27.90 2.96 -43.14
N ALA A 485 -27.13 3.41 -42.14
CA ALA A 485 -27.10 4.80 -41.70
C ALA A 485 -26.57 5.76 -42.78
N LEU A 486 -25.52 5.37 -43.51
CA LEU A 486 -24.99 6.13 -44.65
C LEU A 486 -25.97 6.18 -45.83
N ARG A 487 -26.73 5.11 -46.09
CA ARG A 487 -27.78 5.08 -47.14
C ARG A 487 -28.99 5.96 -46.81
N LYS A 488 -29.38 6.04 -45.53
CA LYS A 488 -30.43 6.99 -45.09
C LYS A 488 -30.02 8.44 -45.29
N LYS A 489 -28.73 8.76 -45.08
CA LYS A 489 -28.17 10.10 -45.26
C LYS A 489 -28.10 10.54 -46.73
N SER A 490 -27.92 9.59 -47.66
CA SER A 490 -27.91 9.86 -49.12
C SER A 490 -29.31 9.86 -49.77
N ALA A 491 -30.38 9.61 -49.00
CA ALA A 491 -31.76 9.64 -49.48
C ALA A 491 -32.53 10.87 -48.96
N THR A 492 -31.84 11.78 -48.28
CA THR A 492 -32.35 13.06 -47.75
C THR A 492 -31.67 14.28 -48.35
N ASP A 493 -30.82 14.08 -49.36
CA ASP A 493 -30.44 15.06 -50.39
C ASP A 493 -31.14 14.64 -51.70
#